data_AF-A0A962W8W9-F1
#
_entry.id   AF-A0A962W8W9-F1
#
_cell.length_a   1.000
_cell.length_b   1.000
_cell.length_c   1.000
_cell.angle_alpha   90.00
_cell.angle_beta   90.00
_cell.angle_gamma   90.00
#
_symmetry.space_group_name_H-M   'P 1'
#
loop_
_entity.id
_entity.type
_entity.pdbx_description
1 polymer ?
#
loop_
_entity_poly.entity_id
_entity_poly.type
_entity_poly.pdbx_seq_one_letter_code
_entity_poly.pdbx_strand_id
1 'polypeptide(L)'
;KPASFNFLQQQERFDDFLEGYNNDRPHQALNGMYPGEVYTPSAREYFVPETPQYPFHDRTILVTQCGRICIGRRKINLSTVFAGQYVGIRELTDGIWLVSFMDYDLGFFDLQENRVEPVGVNPFAPKL
;
A
#
# COMPACT_ATOMS: atom_id res chain seq x y z
N LYS A 1 -14.42 12.12 23.44
CA LYS A 1 -15.48 13.15 23.36
C LYS A 1 -16.09 13.08 21.97
N PRO A 2 -17.42 13.11 21.83
CA PRO A 2 -18.10 12.69 20.60
C PRO A 2 -17.88 13.70 19.47
N ALA A 3 -18.24 13.28 18.24
CA ALA A 3 -18.26 14.15 17.07
C ALA A 3 -19.03 15.45 17.35
N SER A 4 -18.55 16.58 16.83
CA SER A 4 -19.29 17.84 16.80
C SER A 4 -20.57 17.71 15.97
N PHE A 5 -21.46 18.69 16.10
CA PHE A 5 -22.77 18.66 15.45
C PHE A 5 -22.69 18.69 13.92
N ASN A 6 -21.63 19.28 13.35
CA ASN A 6 -21.38 19.32 11.91
C ASN A 6 -19.87 19.30 11.58
N PHE A 7 -19.55 19.20 10.29
CA PHE A 7 -18.18 19.11 9.79
C PHE A 7 -17.33 20.36 10.13
N LEU A 8 -17.88 21.57 10.02
CA LEU A 8 -17.16 22.81 10.32
C LEU A 8 -16.78 22.90 11.80
N GLN A 9 -17.72 22.58 12.70
CA GLN A 9 -17.46 22.54 14.14
C GLN A 9 -16.55 21.38 14.55
N GLN A 10 -16.46 20.32 13.75
CA GLN A 10 -15.50 19.25 13.98
C GLN A 10 -14.10 19.70 13.56
N GLN A 11 -13.98 20.44 12.46
CA GLN A 11 -12.73 21.01 12.00
C GLN A 11 -12.19 22.04 13.00
N GLU A 12 -13.02 22.96 13.50
CA GLU A 12 -12.62 23.94 14.52
C GLU A 12 -12.04 23.25 15.77
N ARG A 13 -12.67 22.17 16.24
CA ARG A 13 -12.12 21.36 17.35
C ARG A 13 -10.80 20.68 17.01
N PHE A 14 -10.59 20.28 15.77
CA PHE A 14 -9.31 19.71 15.33
C PHE A 14 -8.23 20.78 15.25
N ASP A 15 -8.57 21.97 14.79
CA ASP A 15 -7.64 23.10 14.72
C ASP A 15 -7.21 23.52 16.14
N ASP A 16 -8.15 23.64 17.08
CA ASP A 16 -7.85 23.88 18.50
C ASP A 16 -6.94 22.80 19.10
N PHE A 17 -7.20 21.53 18.75
CA PHE A 17 -6.38 20.42 19.21
C PHE A 17 -4.96 20.48 18.62
N LEU A 18 -4.83 20.78 17.32
CA LEU A 18 -3.55 20.93 16.64
C LEU A 18 -2.72 22.04 17.27
N GLU A 19 -3.33 23.18 17.58
CA GLU A 19 -2.68 24.30 18.24
C GLU A 19 -2.08 23.88 19.59
N GLY A 20 -2.91 23.32 20.49
CA GLY A 20 -2.44 22.90 21.80
C GLY A 20 -1.44 21.73 21.72
N TYR A 21 -1.62 20.78 20.80
CA TYR A 21 -0.70 19.66 20.61
C TYR A 21 0.67 20.14 20.11
N ASN A 22 0.69 21.05 19.14
CA ASN A 22 1.91 21.48 18.49
C ASN A 22 2.67 22.57 19.27
N ASN A 23 1.99 23.37 20.10
CA ASN A 23 2.58 24.57 20.70
C ASN A 23 2.54 24.61 22.25
N ASP A 24 1.63 23.87 22.91
CA ASP A 24 1.46 23.98 24.39
C ASP A 24 1.85 22.70 25.15
N ARG A 25 2.00 21.57 24.46
CA ARG A 25 2.21 20.27 25.10
C ARG A 25 3.65 19.77 24.89
N PRO A 26 4.50 19.74 25.91
CA PRO A 26 5.86 19.22 25.78
C PRO A 26 5.83 17.71 25.57
N HIS A 27 6.58 17.21 24.58
CA HIS A 27 6.58 15.79 24.22
C HIS A 27 7.84 15.09 24.73
N GLN A 28 7.67 14.00 25.49
CA GLN A 28 8.80 13.24 26.04
C GLN A 28 9.74 12.71 24.95
N ALA A 29 9.20 12.25 23.82
CA ALA A 29 10.00 11.77 22.68
C ALA A 29 10.83 12.89 22.01
N LEU A 30 10.48 14.15 22.26
CA LEU A 30 11.19 15.34 21.77
C LEU A 30 11.98 16.03 22.91
N ASN A 31 12.31 15.31 23.98
CA ASN A 31 13.02 15.83 25.15
C ASN A 31 12.34 17.04 25.81
N GLY A 32 11.00 17.07 25.79
CA GLY A 32 10.22 18.15 26.38
C GLY A 32 10.01 19.36 25.45
N MET A 33 10.48 19.31 24.21
CA MET A 33 10.15 20.31 23.19
C MET A 33 8.73 20.11 22.63
N TYR A 34 8.22 21.16 21.99
CA TYR A 34 6.95 21.14 21.28
C TYR A 34 7.14 20.67 19.82
N PRO A 35 6.16 19.97 19.23
CA PRO A 35 6.25 19.57 17.83
C PRO A 35 6.48 20.74 16.88
N GLY A 36 5.86 21.90 17.13
CA GLY A 36 6.03 23.11 16.33
C GLY A 36 7.45 23.70 16.35
N GLU A 37 8.27 23.37 17.37
CA GLU A 37 9.67 23.79 17.44
C GLU A 37 10.60 22.92 16.59
N VAL A 38 10.22 21.65 16.36
CA VAL A 38 11.09 20.64 15.75
C VAL A 38 10.70 20.36 14.30
N TYR A 39 9.41 20.43 13.97
CA TYR A 39 8.90 20.11 12.64
C TYR A 39 8.54 21.37 11.86
N THR A 40 9.16 21.54 10.70
CA THR A 40 8.77 22.55 9.72
C THR A 40 8.01 21.87 8.57
N PRO A 41 6.91 22.46 8.07
CA PRO A 41 6.25 21.97 6.87
C PRO A 41 7.25 21.77 5.73
N SER A 42 7.17 20.62 5.07
CA SER A 42 8.02 20.34 3.92
C SER A 42 7.74 21.34 2.80
N ALA A 43 8.79 22.02 2.32
CA ALA A 43 8.69 22.86 1.13
C ALA A 43 8.48 22.04 -0.16
N ARG A 44 8.73 20.73 -0.12
CA ARG A 44 8.45 19.83 -1.23
C ARG A 44 6.95 19.58 -1.32
N GLU A 45 6.37 20.01 -2.42
CA GLU A 45 4.98 19.70 -2.77
C GLU A 45 4.79 18.18 -2.88
N TYR A 46 3.68 17.70 -2.32
CA TYR A 46 3.30 16.30 -2.40
C TYR A 46 2.57 16.05 -3.72
N PHE A 47 3.12 15.17 -4.55
CA PHE A 47 2.48 14.71 -5.78
C PHE A 47 1.90 13.32 -5.55
N VAL A 48 0.64 13.13 -5.93
CA VAL A 48 0.01 11.81 -5.94
C VAL A 48 0.75 10.95 -6.98
N PRO A 49 1.30 9.78 -6.59
CA PRO A 49 1.95 8.89 -7.54
C PRO A 49 0.97 8.47 -8.64
N GLU A 50 1.47 8.40 -9.87
CA GLU A 50 0.70 7.86 -10.98
C GLU A 50 0.40 6.37 -10.77
N THR A 51 -0.70 5.91 -11.36
CA THR A 51 -1.03 4.48 -11.39
C THR A 51 0.10 3.71 -12.08
N PRO A 52 0.68 2.68 -11.45
CA PRO A 52 1.80 1.94 -12.05
C PRO A 52 1.34 1.19 -13.29
N GLN A 53 2.21 1.17 -14.29
CA GLN A 53 2.02 0.43 -15.53
C GLN A 53 2.92 -0.80 -15.56
N TYR A 54 2.38 -1.91 -16.04
CA TYR A 54 3.10 -3.18 -16.19
C TYR A 54 3.12 -3.58 -17.67
N PRO A 55 3.93 -2.90 -18.52
CA PRO A 55 3.90 -3.08 -19.98
C PRO A 55 4.38 -4.45 -20.45
N PHE A 56 5.13 -5.16 -19.61
CA PHE A 56 5.65 -6.50 -19.90
C PHE A 56 4.76 -7.62 -19.33
N HIS A 57 3.60 -7.28 -18.78
CA HIS A 57 2.66 -8.22 -18.18
C HIS A 57 1.39 -8.31 -19.02
N ASP A 58 0.73 -9.46 -18.96
CA ASP A 58 -0.50 -9.70 -19.74
C ASP A 58 -1.67 -8.89 -19.17
N ARG A 59 -1.67 -8.67 -17.85
CA ARG A 59 -2.75 -7.98 -17.14
C ARG A 59 -2.20 -7.12 -16.00
N THR A 60 -2.85 -5.99 -15.78
CA THR A 60 -2.70 -5.18 -14.56
C THR A 60 -4.00 -5.30 -13.77
N ILE A 61 -3.92 -5.76 -12.51
CA ILE A 61 -5.09 -6.01 -11.68
C ILE A 61 -5.00 -5.21 -10.38
N LEU A 62 -6.09 -4.53 -10.04
CA LEU A 62 -6.27 -3.90 -8.73
C LEU A 62 -6.59 -4.97 -7.69
N VAL A 63 -5.75 -5.09 -6.67
CA VAL A 63 -5.99 -6.01 -5.56
C VAL A 63 -7.13 -5.50 -4.70
N THR A 64 -8.07 -6.39 -4.41
CA THR A 64 -9.25 -6.08 -3.58
C THR A 64 -8.86 -5.71 -2.15
N GLN A 65 -9.75 -5.03 -1.42
CA GLN A 65 -9.49 -4.61 -0.04
C GLN A 65 -9.19 -5.78 0.93
N CYS A 66 -9.67 -6.98 0.62
CA CYS A 66 -9.35 -8.19 1.40
C CYS A 66 -8.08 -8.92 0.93
N GLY A 67 -7.26 -8.29 0.08
CA GLY A 67 -5.95 -8.82 -0.32
C GLY A 67 -5.98 -9.91 -1.39
N ARG A 68 -7.01 -9.92 -2.25
CA ARG A 68 -7.18 -10.93 -3.29
C ARG A 68 -7.07 -10.36 -4.69
N ILE A 69 -6.47 -11.15 -5.58
CA ILE A 69 -6.49 -10.97 -7.03
C ILE A 69 -7.72 -11.72 -7.56
N CYS A 70 -8.62 -11.00 -8.24
CA CYS A 70 -9.83 -11.57 -8.79
C CYS A 70 -9.72 -11.67 -10.32
N ILE A 71 -9.71 -12.90 -10.85
CA ILE A 71 -9.64 -13.18 -12.29
C ILE A 71 -10.86 -14.02 -12.66
N GLY A 72 -11.84 -13.39 -13.32
CA GLY A 72 -13.12 -14.03 -13.60
C GLY A 72 -13.80 -14.51 -12.30
N ARG A 73 -14.01 -15.82 -12.17
CA ARG A 73 -14.59 -16.44 -10.96
C ARG A 73 -13.55 -16.86 -9.92
N ARG A 74 -12.25 -16.84 -10.26
CA ARG A 74 -11.17 -17.21 -9.33
C ARG A 74 -10.79 -16.04 -8.43
N LYS A 75 -10.51 -16.37 -7.17
CA LYS A 75 -10.13 -15.43 -6.11
C LYS A 75 -8.82 -15.93 -5.51
N ILE A 76 -7.70 -15.42 -5.99
CA ILE A 76 -6.36 -15.83 -5.56
C ILE A 76 -5.96 -14.98 -4.37
N ASN A 77 -5.61 -15.61 -3.24
CA ASN A 77 -5.13 -14.91 -2.05
C ASN A 77 -3.68 -14.43 -2.27
N LEU A 78 -3.44 -13.14 -2.06
CA LEU A 78 -2.10 -12.53 -2.09
C LEU A 78 -1.72 -12.04 -0.69
N SER A 79 -2.18 -10.85 -0.30
CA SER A 79 -1.98 -10.26 1.03
C SER A 79 -2.78 -8.96 1.13
N THR A 80 -3.29 -8.65 2.32
CA THR A 80 -3.99 -7.39 2.59
C THR A 80 -3.08 -6.16 2.52
N VAL A 81 -1.76 -6.35 2.60
CA VAL A 81 -0.78 -5.26 2.43
C VAL A 81 -0.87 -4.62 1.04
N PHE A 82 -1.28 -5.39 0.03
CA PHE A 82 -1.49 -4.89 -1.33
C PHE A 82 -2.91 -4.39 -1.58
N ALA A 83 -3.77 -4.27 -0.56
CA ALA A 83 -5.13 -3.76 -0.75
C ALA A 83 -5.14 -2.39 -1.46
N GLY A 84 -5.88 -2.30 -2.56
CA GLY A 84 -5.94 -1.07 -3.37
C GLY A 84 -4.70 -0.79 -4.21
N GLN A 85 -3.74 -1.72 -4.26
CA GLN A 85 -2.56 -1.61 -5.12
C GLN A 85 -2.76 -2.36 -6.44
N TYR A 86 -2.15 -1.86 -7.50
CA TYR A 86 -2.12 -2.52 -8.79
C TYR A 86 -0.92 -3.47 -8.89
N VAL A 87 -1.16 -4.68 -9.36
CA VAL A 87 -0.12 -5.70 -9.60
C VAL A 87 -0.14 -6.15 -11.06
N GLY A 88 1.04 -6.44 -11.59
CA GLY A 88 1.23 -7.05 -12.91
C GLY A 88 1.09 -8.57 -12.82
N ILE A 89 0.42 -9.17 -13.81
CA ILE A 89 0.26 -10.62 -13.92
C ILE A 89 0.73 -11.06 -15.29
N ARG A 90 1.65 -12.03 -15.32
CA ARG A 90 2.23 -12.59 -16.54
C ARG A 90 2.22 -14.10 -16.51
N GLU A 91 1.66 -14.74 -17.52
CA GLU A 91 1.77 -16.18 -17.72
C GLU A 91 3.20 -16.51 -18.20
N LEU A 92 3.91 -17.34 -17.45
CA LEU A 92 5.27 -17.75 -17.82
C LEU A 92 5.28 -19.02 -18.65
N THR A 93 4.41 -19.95 -18.30
CA THR A 93 4.20 -21.25 -18.94
C THR A 93 2.76 -21.67 -18.68
N ASP A 94 2.29 -22.68 -19.39
CA ASP A 94 0.91 -23.18 -19.31
C ASP A 94 0.42 -23.32 -17.87
N GLY A 95 -0.47 -22.42 -17.45
CA GLY A 95 -1.14 -22.49 -16.17
C GLY A 95 -0.32 -22.01 -14.96
N ILE A 96 0.80 -21.33 -15.17
CA ILE A 96 1.61 -20.70 -14.11
C ILE A 96 1.74 -19.21 -14.37
N TRP A 97 1.27 -18.40 -13.42
CA TRP A 97 1.28 -16.95 -13.51
C TRP A 97 2.21 -16.34 -12.47
N LEU A 98 3.10 -15.46 -12.92
CA LEU A 98 3.90 -14.57 -12.10
C LEU A 98 3.05 -13.36 -11.68
N VAL A 99 3.18 -12.97 -10.41
CA VAL A 99 2.64 -11.72 -9.85
C VAL A 99 3.80 -10.80 -9.51
N SER A 100 3.79 -9.59 -10.05
CA SER A 100 4.80 -8.56 -9.77
C SER A 100 4.14 -7.30 -9.20
N PHE A 101 4.84 -6.63 -8.29
CA PHE A 101 4.48 -5.30 -7.78
C PHE A 101 5.66 -4.36 -7.96
N MET A 102 5.45 -3.29 -8.73
CA MET A 102 6.52 -2.43 -9.23
C MET A 102 7.62 -3.29 -9.88
N ASP A 103 8.87 -3.10 -9.48
CA ASP A 103 10.04 -3.83 -9.98
C ASP A 103 10.27 -5.18 -9.29
N TYR A 104 9.33 -5.65 -8.45
CA TYR A 104 9.50 -6.85 -7.63
C TYR A 104 8.57 -7.98 -8.05
N ASP A 105 9.15 -9.14 -8.30
CA ASP A 105 8.41 -10.39 -8.46
C ASP A 105 8.02 -10.93 -7.07
N LEU A 106 6.71 -10.99 -6.81
CA LEU A 106 6.17 -11.39 -5.51
C LEU A 106 6.04 -12.91 -5.39
N GLY A 107 5.64 -13.57 -6.47
CA GLY A 107 5.39 -15.00 -6.44
C GLY A 107 4.62 -15.52 -7.64
N PHE A 108 4.21 -16.78 -7.55
CA PHE A 108 3.49 -17.48 -8.59
C PHE A 108 2.17 -18.02 -8.08
N PHE A 109 1.18 -18.16 -8.94
CA PHE A 109 0.01 -18.98 -8.66
C PHE A 109 -0.29 -19.88 -9.86
N ASP A 110 -0.95 -21.00 -9.61
CA ASP A 110 -1.33 -21.98 -10.63
C ASP A 110 -2.85 -22.10 -10.80
N LEU A 111 -3.30 -23.07 -11.59
CA LEU A 111 -4.71 -23.37 -11.82
C LEU A 111 -5.42 -24.06 -10.65
N GLN A 112 -4.69 -24.72 -9.76
CA GLN A 112 -5.21 -25.59 -8.72
C GLN A 112 -5.43 -24.82 -7.42
N GLU A 113 -4.40 -24.12 -6.99
CA GLU A 113 -4.33 -23.41 -5.72
C GLU A 113 -4.78 -21.96 -5.90
N ASN A 114 -5.62 -21.47 -4.98
CA ASN A 114 -6.10 -20.10 -4.98
C ASN A 114 -5.26 -19.22 -4.05
N ARG A 115 -3.94 -19.32 -4.14
CA ARG A 115 -2.98 -18.50 -3.39
C ARG A 115 -1.72 -18.24 -4.20
N VAL A 116 -1.09 -17.11 -3.94
CA VAL A 116 0.24 -16.81 -4.45
C VAL A 116 1.27 -17.49 -3.55
N GLU A 117 2.07 -18.38 -4.13
CA GLU A 117 3.26 -18.92 -3.50
C GLU A 117 4.41 -17.93 -3.70
N PRO A 118 5.14 -17.57 -2.64
CA PRO A 118 6.24 -16.62 -2.75
C PRO A 118 7.30 -17.15 -3.74
N VAL A 119 8.02 -16.24 -4.37
CA VAL A 119 9.25 -16.62 -5.08
C VAL A 119 10.19 -17.25 -4.03
N GLY A 120 10.31 -18.58 -4.04
CA GLY A 120 11.35 -19.29 -3.30
C GLY A 120 12.72 -19.04 -3.93
N VAL A 121 13.63 -20.02 -3.85
CA VAL A 121 14.78 -20.06 -4.76
C VAL A 121 14.23 -20.20 -6.18
N ASN A 122 14.50 -19.24 -7.08
CA ASN A 122 14.08 -19.29 -8.48
C ASN A 122 14.58 -20.59 -9.14
N PRO A 123 13.72 -21.58 -9.46
CA PRO A 123 14.17 -22.86 -10.02
C PRO A 123 14.62 -22.75 -11.48
N PHE A 124 14.45 -21.58 -12.11
CA PHE A 124 14.84 -21.26 -13.48
C PHE A 124 15.94 -20.19 -13.55
N ALA A 125 16.48 -19.74 -12.42
CA ALA A 125 17.68 -18.92 -12.44
C ALA A 125 18.85 -19.78 -12.96
N PRO A 126 19.70 -19.27 -13.88
CA PRO A 126 20.95 -19.93 -14.19
C PRO A 126 21.70 -20.14 -12.88
N LYS A 127 22.10 -21.38 -12.59
CA LYS A 127 23.05 -21.63 -11.51
C LYS A 127 24.34 -20.90 -11.88
N LEU A 128 24.70 -19.88 -11.10
CA LEU A 128 26.05 -19.31 -11.10
C LEU A 128 27.06 -20.38 -10.69
#